data_AF-A0A2N2SPS8-F1
#
_entry.id   AF-A0A2N2SPS8-F1
#
_cell.length_a   1.000
_cell.length_b   1.000
_cell.length_c   1.000
_cell.angle_alpha   90.00
_cell.angle_beta   90.00
_cell.angle_gamma   90.00
#
_symmetry.space_group_name_H-M   'P 1'
#
loop_
_entity.id
_entity.type
_entity.pdbx_description
1 polymer ?
#
loop_
_entity_poly.entity_id
_entity_poly.type
_entity_poly.pdbx_seq_one_letter_code
_entity_poly.pdbx_strand_id
1 'polypeptide(L)'
;IEPHLSITGASASEWLPIRPKTDPAFLYAMLHVLLHERSLADLDVPFLKQRTGSPYLVGPNGFFMRDPVSRKPLMWDAKSGGPVVFDTPGIDPVLLGEFTLAGIEIGADEQVWEHISATAQTALEVTRRMVEPHTPEWAAQVCDIPAATIRRIATEFLEHARVGETIEFEGRTLPFRPVAVMLGKGVNNGWGAYECVWARTMLMILVGGLEVPGGLLGSTVHISGMDFDRMGSVAPHPDGFLDYPFNPTDKEHWESQPQNRHGHTTLIPIIGGGITSQLMGSTVLSWMRLQGRAAESWGKPKPPDLWFVYRCNPNISFSETDKMGETMATFPFTVAFSYTQDETNHFADLVLPEAIDLESTQLIRLGGTHYFEQFWDSQGWVLRQPVVNPQGEAKDFTWISTELAKRTGLLEAYNTMINMGAAGLPLKTEQYDFSLDISKAHSVDETWDAVCRAASADVTDGTSSDGLDYFKEKGFRVKPFPKINWYLYPRMEDLGLRFELPYQERVLRIGKQLAARLHEQGVTWWDRQLHEYEPLPTWKDLNKLWSEAYERSYGIKAKDYPFWLLTARSMQYAWGGNVSLQMIREVAANIAGHDGIMINARIAEDMGI
;
A
#
# COMPACT_ATOMS: atom_id res chain seq x y z
N ILE A 1 17.97 -6.80 -7.97
CA ILE A 1 18.73 -5.99 -6.99
C ILE A 1 18.25 -6.43 -5.61
N GLU A 2 19.09 -7.10 -4.85
CA GLU A 2 18.72 -7.66 -3.55
C GLU A 2 19.97 -8.10 -2.77
N PRO A 3 19.97 -8.01 -1.43
CA PRO A 3 21.16 -8.31 -0.62
C PRO A 3 21.53 -9.80 -0.56
N HIS A 4 20.58 -10.68 -0.87
CA HIS A 4 20.81 -12.13 -1.03
C HIS A 4 20.31 -12.57 -2.39
N LEU A 5 20.88 -13.62 -2.95
CA LEU A 5 20.41 -14.19 -4.21
C LEU A 5 19.15 -15.02 -3.96
N SER A 6 17.98 -14.45 -4.25
CA SER A 6 16.71 -15.16 -4.21
C SER A 6 16.54 -16.06 -5.43
N ILE A 7 15.47 -16.87 -5.46
CA ILE A 7 15.11 -17.70 -6.62
C ILE A 7 14.79 -16.82 -7.84
N THR A 8 14.15 -15.67 -7.62
CA THR A 8 13.91 -14.66 -8.67
C THR A 8 15.23 -14.08 -9.17
N GLY A 9 16.15 -13.72 -8.26
CA GLY A 9 17.48 -13.25 -8.62
C GLY A 9 18.29 -14.28 -9.39
N ALA A 10 18.20 -15.56 -9.02
CA ALA A 10 18.87 -16.67 -9.71
C ALA A 10 18.32 -16.92 -11.14
N SER A 11 17.09 -16.46 -11.41
CA SER A 11 16.46 -16.54 -12.73
C SER A 11 16.58 -15.22 -13.51
N ALA A 12 17.20 -14.19 -12.94
CA ALA A 12 17.40 -12.91 -13.59
C ALA A 12 18.66 -12.89 -14.46
N SER A 13 18.70 -12.00 -15.45
CA SER A 13 19.88 -11.79 -16.30
C SER A 13 21.09 -11.25 -15.53
N GLU A 14 20.83 -10.52 -14.44
CA GLU A 14 21.86 -9.93 -13.59
C GLU A 14 21.36 -9.83 -12.14
N TRP A 15 22.20 -10.22 -11.18
CA TRP A 15 21.98 -9.99 -9.75
C TRP A 15 22.95 -8.93 -9.24
N LEU A 16 22.40 -7.89 -8.61
CA LEU A 16 23.15 -6.84 -7.93
C LEU A 16 23.01 -7.01 -6.41
N PRO A 17 24.08 -7.41 -5.70
CA PRO A 17 24.08 -7.66 -4.25
C PRO A 17 24.15 -6.34 -3.48
N ILE A 18 23.03 -5.64 -3.41
CA ILE A 18 22.96 -4.32 -2.76
C ILE A 18 23.11 -4.45 -1.24
N ARG A 19 23.77 -3.47 -0.61
CA ARG A 19 23.82 -3.39 0.86
C ARG A 19 22.40 -3.22 1.45
N PRO A 20 22.01 -3.96 2.50
CA PRO A 20 20.67 -3.85 3.08
C PRO A 20 20.28 -2.41 3.47
N LYS A 21 19.04 -2.01 3.12
CA LYS A 21 18.46 -0.69 3.41
C LYS A 21 19.19 0.49 2.73
N THR A 22 19.87 0.23 1.62
CA THR A 22 20.53 1.27 0.80
C THR A 22 19.91 1.42 -0.59
N ASP A 23 18.81 0.72 -0.86
CA ASP A 23 18.02 0.82 -2.08
C ASP A 23 17.62 2.27 -2.45
N PRO A 24 17.26 3.17 -1.49
CA PRO A 24 17.04 4.56 -1.82
C PRO A 24 18.27 5.22 -2.47
N ALA A 25 19.50 4.92 -2.03
CA ALA A 25 20.68 5.53 -2.62
C ALA A 25 20.86 5.14 -4.09
N PHE A 26 20.61 3.86 -4.41
CA PHE A 26 20.63 3.38 -5.80
C PHE A 26 19.56 4.07 -6.66
N LEU A 27 18.32 4.14 -6.17
CA LEU A 27 17.21 4.76 -6.91
C LEU A 27 17.38 6.28 -7.09
N TYR A 28 17.90 6.98 -6.08
CA TYR A 28 18.16 8.42 -6.17
C TYR A 28 19.30 8.70 -7.15
N ALA A 29 20.30 7.82 -7.24
CA ALA A 29 21.33 7.92 -8.26
C ALA A 29 20.81 7.63 -9.68
N MET A 30 19.84 6.74 -9.85
CA MET A 30 19.15 6.62 -11.13
C MET A 30 18.41 7.91 -11.50
N LEU A 31 17.69 8.52 -10.54
CA LEU A 31 17.03 9.82 -10.76
C LEU A 31 18.04 10.92 -11.12
N HIS A 32 19.20 10.94 -10.47
CA HIS A 32 20.29 11.84 -10.81
C HIS A 32 20.72 11.67 -12.27
N VAL A 33 20.98 10.42 -12.70
CA VAL A 33 21.38 10.14 -14.09
C VAL A 33 20.31 10.65 -15.06
N LEU A 34 19.04 10.33 -14.83
CA LEU A 34 17.94 10.75 -15.71
C LEU A 34 17.74 12.28 -15.77
N LEU A 35 17.99 12.99 -14.66
CA LEU A 35 17.71 14.43 -14.57
C LEU A 35 18.92 15.36 -14.79
N HIS A 36 20.15 14.83 -14.69
CA HIS A 36 21.38 15.62 -14.82
C HIS A 36 22.36 15.11 -15.87
N GLU A 37 22.39 13.81 -16.15
CA GLU A 37 23.30 13.23 -17.15
C GLU A 37 22.62 12.96 -18.50
N ARG A 38 21.28 12.90 -18.52
CA ARG A 38 20.46 12.72 -19.72
C ARG A 38 19.79 14.03 -20.15
N SER A 39 19.44 14.10 -21.43
CA SER A 39 18.69 15.25 -21.96
C SER A 39 17.24 15.19 -21.48
N LEU A 40 16.65 16.34 -21.17
CA LEU A 40 15.20 16.43 -20.90
C LEU A 40 14.36 15.84 -22.05
N ALA A 41 14.86 15.91 -23.29
CA ALA A 41 14.19 15.34 -24.46
C ALA A 41 14.18 13.81 -24.50
N ASP A 42 15.03 13.14 -23.70
CA ASP A 42 15.01 11.67 -23.56
C ASP A 42 13.85 11.21 -22.65
N LEU A 43 13.29 12.11 -21.84
CA LEU A 43 12.17 11.85 -20.93
C LEU A 43 10.82 12.06 -21.63
N ASP A 44 9.73 11.61 -21.01
CA ASP A 44 8.39 11.77 -21.58
C ASP A 44 7.84 13.20 -21.36
N VAL A 45 8.38 14.15 -22.13
CA VAL A 45 8.05 15.58 -22.02
C VAL A 45 6.56 15.86 -22.17
N PRO A 46 5.82 15.31 -23.16
CA PRO A 46 4.37 15.51 -23.26
C PRO A 46 3.63 15.03 -22.01
N PHE A 47 3.95 13.83 -21.52
CA PHE A 47 3.36 13.30 -20.29
C PHE A 47 3.66 14.19 -19.09
N LEU A 48 4.93 14.59 -18.88
CA LEU A 48 5.33 15.46 -17.78
C LEU A 48 4.58 16.80 -17.81
N LYS A 49 4.42 17.41 -18.98
CA LYS A 49 3.70 18.69 -19.15
C LYS A 49 2.19 18.57 -18.89
N GLN A 50 1.56 17.47 -19.31
CA GLN A 50 0.09 17.39 -19.40
C GLN A 50 -0.55 16.51 -18.34
N ARG A 51 0.18 15.54 -17.79
CA ARG A 51 -0.34 14.48 -16.92
C ARG A 51 0.32 14.43 -15.56
N THR A 52 1.19 15.38 -15.22
CA THR A 52 1.87 15.43 -13.92
C THR A 52 1.84 16.81 -13.29
N GLY A 53 2.27 16.87 -12.02
CA GLY A 53 2.53 18.09 -11.25
C GLY A 53 3.85 18.79 -11.61
N SER A 54 4.67 18.21 -12.50
CA SER A 54 5.99 18.73 -12.88
C SER A 54 6.07 20.23 -13.20
N PRO A 55 5.12 20.83 -13.95
CA PRO A 55 5.19 22.26 -14.28
C PRO A 55 4.57 23.21 -13.24
N TYR A 56 3.97 22.69 -12.17
CA TYR A 56 3.37 23.54 -11.13
C TYR A 56 4.46 24.38 -10.45
N LEU A 57 4.18 25.65 -10.19
CA LEU A 57 5.13 26.57 -9.58
C LEU A 57 5.10 26.45 -8.05
N VAL A 58 6.21 26.07 -7.45
CA VAL A 58 6.44 26.00 -5.99
C VAL A 58 7.01 27.33 -5.51
N GLY A 59 6.31 27.97 -4.57
CA GLY A 59 6.68 29.23 -3.93
C GLY A 59 7.65 29.06 -2.76
N PRO A 60 8.09 30.18 -2.18
CA PRO A 60 9.14 30.21 -1.16
C PRO A 60 8.78 29.56 0.18
N ASN A 61 7.49 29.40 0.50
CA ASN A 61 7.05 28.72 1.73
C ASN A 61 6.81 27.21 1.53
N GLY A 62 7.13 26.69 0.35
CA GLY A 62 7.02 25.28 -0.02
C GLY A 62 5.63 24.87 -0.48
N PHE A 63 4.72 25.81 -0.75
CA PHE A 63 3.41 25.58 -1.33
C PHE A 63 3.39 26.07 -2.78
N PHE A 64 2.48 25.55 -3.59
CA PHE A 64 2.22 26.03 -4.94
C PHE A 64 1.80 27.49 -4.92
N MET A 65 2.42 28.26 -5.81
CA MET A 65 1.96 29.59 -6.18
C MET A 65 0.59 29.47 -6.84
N ARG A 66 -0.33 30.33 -6.43
CA ARG A 66 -1.73 30.32 -6.85
C ARG A 66 -2.16 31.70 -7.33
N ASP A 67 -3.10 31.71 -8.24
CA ASP A 67 -3.78 32.92 -8.70
C ASP A 67 -4.58 33.53 -7.53
N PRO A 68 -4.45 34.84 -7.22
CA PRO A 68 -5.13 35.46 -6.08
C PRO A 68 -6.66 35.40 -6.15
N VAL A 69 -7.24 35.33 -7.36
CA VAL A 69 -8.69 35.38 -7.56
C VAL A 69 -9.30 33.98 -7.54
N SER A 70 -8.82 33.09 -8.40
CA SER A 70 -9.34 31.72 -8.54
C SER A 70 -8.79 30.75 -7.50
N ARG A 71 -7.69 31.11 -6.81
CA ARG A 71 -6.95 30.25 -5.86
C ARG A 71 -6.39 28.96 -6.49
N LYS A 72 -6.41 28.84 -7.81
CA LYS A 72 -5.87 27.69 -8.54
C LYS A 72 -4.34 27.78 -8.67
N PRO A 73 -3.63 26.64 -8.66
CA PRO A 73 -2.18 26.62 -8.88
C PRO A 73 -1.78 27.22 -10.22
N LEU A 74 -0.62 27.88 -10.23
CA LEU A 74 -0.02 28.51 -11.40
C LEU A 74 1.04 27.61 -12.04
N MET A 75 1.13 27.73 -13.36
CA MET A 75 2.22 27.21 -14.19
C MET A 75 2.82 28.37 -15.00
N TRP A 76 4.08 28.23 -15.43
CA TRP A 76 4.66 29.17 -16.38
C TRP A 76 4.38 28.72 -17.81
N ASP A 77 3.72 29.55 -18.61
CA ASP A 77 3.39 29.28 -20.00
C ASP A 77 4.45 29.86 -20.95
N ALA A 78 5.07 28.99 -21.76
CA ALA A 78 6.09 29.39 -22.72
C ALA A 78 5.52 30.28 -23.85
N LYS A 79 4.23 30.18 -24.18
CA LYS A 79 3.59 30.95 -25.26
C LYS A 79 3.35 32.40 -24.88
N SER A 80 2.75 32.63 -23.71
CA SER A 80 2.49 33.98 -23.18
C SER A 80 3.70 34.58 -22.47
N GLY A 81 4.67 33.76 -22.05
CA GLY A 81 5.85 34.21 -21.32
C GLY A 81 5.55 34.66 -19.90
N GLY A 82 4.53 34.07 -19.26
CA GLY A 82 4.08 34.45 -17.93
C GLY A 82 3.30 33.36 -17.19
N PRO A 83 2.90 33.62 -15.95
CA PRO A 83 2.13 32.68 -15.16
C PRO A 83 0.68 32.62 -15.61
N VAL A 84 0.12 31.42 -15.68
CA VAL A 84 -1.29 31.16 -15.95
C VAL A 84 -1.79 30.04 -15.03
N VAL A 85 -3.10 29.94 -14.84
CA VAL A 85 -3.69 28.84 -14.07
C VAL A 85 -3.48 27.49 -14.77
N PHE A 86 -3.28 26.42 -14.00
CA PHE A 86 -2.87 25.10 -14.50
C PHE A 86 -3.79 24.49 -15.58
N ASP A 87 -5.07 24.88 -15.60
CA ASP A 87 -6.12 24.41 -16.51
C ASP A 87 -6.41 25.38 -17.66
N THR A 88 -5.53 26.35 -17.91
CA THR A 88 -5.64 27.26 -19.05
C THR A 88 -5.63 26.49 -20.37
N PRO A 89 -6.67 26.60 -21.23
CA PRO A 89 -6.72 25.86 -22.49
C PRO A 89 -5.56 26.20 -23.42
N GLY A 90 -4.90 25.18 -23.96
CA GLY A 90 -3.82 25.35 -24.93
C GLY A 90 -2.49 25.87 -24.37
N ILE A 91 -2.32 25.90 -23.04
CA ILE A 91 -1.06 26.20 -22.36
C ILE A 91 0.10 25.33 -22.89
N ASP A 92 1.29 25.91 -22.99
CA ASP A 92 2.55 25.17 -23.14
C ASP A 92 3.42 25.34 -21.90
N PRO A 93 3.22 24.49 -20.87
CA PRO A 93 3.85 24.70 -19.58
C PRO A 93 5.35 24.40 -19.63
N VAL A 94 6.15 25.21 -18.95
CA VAL A 94 7.59 24.99 -18.78
C VAL A 94 7.84 23.92 -17.71
N LEU A 95 8.75 22.99 -17.99
CA LEU A 95 9.12 21.91 -17.06
C LEU A 95 10.27 22.27 -16.12
N LEU A 96 11.28 23.00 -16.59
CA LEU A 96 12.44 23.40 -15.79
C LEU A 96 12.57 24.92 -15.83
N GLY A 97 12.51 25.56 -14.66
CA GLY A 97 12.69 27.00 -14.58
C GLY A 97 12.53 27.56 -13.18
N GLU A 98 13.03 28.79 -13.05
CA GLU A 98 12.87 29.66 -11.90
C GLU A 98 12.35 31.00 -12.42
N PHE A 99 11.27 31.48 -11.84
CA PHE A 99 10.52 32.62 -12.35
C PHE A 99 10.17 33.56 -11.22
N THR A 100 10.18 34.86 -11.52
CA THR A 100 9.67 35.89 -10.62
C THR A 100 8.25 36.26 -11.03
N LEU A 101 7.30 36.12 -10.11
CA LEU A 101 5.89 36.42 -10.35
C LEU A 101 5.19 36.94 -9.10
N ALA A 102 4.03 37.57 -9.31
CA ALA A 102 3.08 37.84 -8.25
C ALA A 102 2.13 36.63 -8.10
N GLY A 103 1.54 36.49 -6.91
CA GLY A 103 0.57 35.44 -6.61
C GLY A 103 0.40 35.26 -5.11
N ILE A 104 -0.27 34.17 -4.73
CA ILE A 104 -0.42 33.78 -3.33
C ILE A 104 0.08 32.37 -3.09
N GLU A 105 0.53 32.07 -1.88
CA GLU A 105 0.62 30.69 -1.38
C GLU A 105 -0.52 30.46 -0.39
N ILE A 106 -1.10 29.26 -0.39
CA ILE A 106 -2.08 28.84 0.60
C ILE A 106 -1.51 27.65 1.36
N GLY A 107 -1.08 27.87 2.60
CA GLY A 107 -0.51 26.86 3.47
C GLY A 107 -1.52 26.11 4.31
N ALA A 108 -1.00 25.31 5.25
CA ALA A 108 -1.79 24.65 6.28
C ALA A 108 -2.73 25.63 6.99
N ASP A 109 -3.93 25.14 7.35
CA ASP A 109 -4.97 25.94 8.03
C ASP A 109 -5.37 27.23 7.27
N GLU A 110 -5.41 27.15 5.94
CA GLU A 110 -5.75 28.26 5.04
C GLU A 110 -4.88 29.52 5.21
N GLN A 111 -3.65 29.37 5.73
CA GLN A 111 -2.72 30.47 5.86
C GLN A 111 -2.34 31.04 4.48
N VAL A 112 -2.65 32.30 4.22
CA VAL A 112 -2.34 32.96 2.94
C VAL A 112 -1.10 33.84 3.07
N TRP A 113 -0.16 33.70 2.13
CA TRP A 113 0.92 34.66 1.91
C TRP A 113 0.72 35.34 0.57
N GLU A 114 0.63 36.67 0.57
CA GLU A 114 0.56 37.47 -0.65
C GLU A 114 1.96 37.89 -1.10
N HIS A 115 2.24 37.66 -2.39
CA HIS A 115 3.52 37.97 -2.99
C HIS A 115 3.34 38.98 -4.12
N ILE A 116 3.85 40.19 -3.93
CA ILE A 116 3.94 41.20 -5.01
C ILE A 116 5.01 40.77 -6.03
N SER A 117 6.07 40.14 -5.55
CA SER A 117 7.17 39.59 -6.34
C SER A 117 7.85 38.50 -5.53
N ALA A 118 7.69 37.24 -5.93
CA ALA A 118 8.36 36.10 -5.33
C ALA A 118 9.03 35.25 -6.42
N THR A 119 10.15 34.63 -6.04
CA THR A 119 10.80 33.61 -6.85
C THR A 119 10.11 32.28 -6.62
N ALA A 120 9.62 31.66 -7.69
CA ALA A 120 9.04 30.33 -7.67
C ALA A 120 9.74 29.44 -8.70
N GLN A 121 9.71 28.14 -8.45
CA GLN A 121 10.35 27.14 -9.30
C GLN A 121 9.35 26.12 -9.78
N THR A 122 9.53 25.56 -10.99
CA THR A 122 8.73 24.41 -11.39
C THR A 122 9.00 23.22 -10.46
N ALA A 123 7.99 22.43 -10.14
CA ALA A 123 8.10 21.28 -9.25
C ALA A 123 9.19 20.29 -9.71
N LEU A 124 9.36 20.10 -11.03
CA LEU A 124 10.45 19.29 -11.58
C LEU A 124 11.83 19.92 -11.38
N GLU A 125 11.97 21.25 -11.43
CA GLU A 125 13.23 21.92 -11.12
C GLU A 125 13.60 21.77 -9.64
N VAL A 126 12.63 21.89 -8.72
CA VAL A 126 12.85 21.62 -7.28
C VAL A 126 13.34 20.18 -7.08
N THR A 127 12.71 19.23 -7.78
CA THR A 127 13.09 17.80 -7.74
C THR A 127 14.48 17.56 -8.31
N ARG A 128 14.79 18.17 -9.46
CA ARG A 128 16.11 18.09 -10.11
C ARG A 128 17.21 18.58 -9.16
N ARG A 129 17.02 19.73 -8.51
CA ARG A 129 17.97 20.25 -7.49
C ARG A 129 18.09 19.31 -6.29
N MET A 130 16.98 18.75 -5.80
CA MET A 130 16.99 17.82 -4.66
C MET A 130 17.84 16.57 -4.95
N VAL A 131 17.79 16.02 -6.16
CA VAL A 131 18.56 14.81 -6.51
C VAL A 131 19.99 15.09 -7.01
N GLU A 132 20.36 16.35 -7.23
CA GLU A 132 21.70 16.76 -7.69
C GLU A 132 22.87 16.16 -6.89
N PRO A 133 22.88 16.13 -5.54
CA PRO A 133 24.00 15.57 -4.80
C PRO A 133 24.08 14.03 -4.86
N HIS A 134 23.04 13.35 -5.33
CA HIS A 134 22.92 11.89 -5.30
C HIS A 134 23.55 11.23 -6.53
N THR A 135 24.82 11.52 -6.81
CA THR A 135 25.54 10.97 -7.98
C THR A 135 25.70 9.44 -7.90
N PRO A 136 25.91 8.73 -9.03
CA PRO A 136 26.32 7.33 -9.01
C PRO A 136 27.58 7.07 -8.18
N GLU A 137 28.53 8.00 -8.16
CA GLU A 137 29.77 7.93 -7.39
C GLU A 137 29.51 7.99 -5.87
N TRP A 138 28.59 8.86 -5.45
CA TRP A 138 28.12 8.89 -4.07
C TRP A 138 27.40 7.59 -3.70
N ALA A 139 26.44 7.17 -4.53
CA ALA A 139 25.64 5.98 -4.23
C ALA A 139 26.49 4.72 -4.15
N ALA A 140 27.55 4.61 -4.96
CA ALA A 140 28.47 3.48 -4.92
C ALA A 140 29.15 3.28 -3.56
N GLN A 141 29.39 4.36 -2.81
CA GLN A 141 29.95 4.29 -1.45
C GLN A 141 28.91 3.87 -0.41
N VAL A 142 27.63 4.13 -0.69
CA VAL A 142 26.53 3.86 0.22
C VAL A 142 26.01 2.43 0.05
N CYS A 143 25.75 2.02 -1.20
CA CYS A 143 25.02 0.79 -1.51
C CYS A 143 25.90 -0.38 -1.98
N ASP A 144 27.22 -0.16 -2.08
CA ASP A 144 28.24 -1.12 -2.54
C ASP A 144 28.10 -1.55 -4.01
N ILE A 145 27.26 -0.86 -4.81
CA ILE A 145 27.13 -1.11 -6.25
C ILE A 145 28.03 -0.12 -7.03
N PRO A 146 28.91 -0.58 -7.95
CA PRO A 146 29.79 0.32 -8.69
C PRO A 146 29.03 1.42 -9.46
N ALA A 147 29.56 2.66 -9.44
CA ALA A 147 28.94 3.81 -10.10
C ALA A 147 28.66 3.57 -11.60
N ALA A 148 29.60 2.90 -12.29
CA ALA A 148 29.42 2.51 -13.69
C ALA A 148 28.23 1.58 -13.91
N THR A 149 27.98 0.66 -12.98
CA THR A 149 26.81 -0.24 -13.02
C THR A 149 25.52 0.54 -12.79
N ILE A 150 25.46 1.44 -11.80
CA ILE A 150 24.28 2.27 -11.53
C ILE A 150 23.92 3.10 -12.78
N ARG A 151 24.91 3.76 -13.37
CA ARG A 151 24.74 4.59 -14.58
C ARG A 151 24.29 3.77 -15.78
N ARG A 152 24.85 2.57 -15.97
CA ARG A 152 24.43 1.63 -17.02
C ARG A 152 22.97 1.23 -16.83
N ILE A 153 22.57 0.78 -15.64
CA ILE A 153 21.19 0.37 -15.35
C ILE A 153 20.20 1.52 -15.54
N ALA A 154 20.54 2.73 -15.11
CA ALA A 154 19.71 3.92 -15.33
C ALA A 154 19.51 4.22 -16.82
N THR A 155 20.58 4.09 -17.62
CA THR A 155 20.53 4.31 -19.07
C THR A 155 19.73 3.22 -19.78
N GLU A 156 19.97 1.95 -19.46
CA GLU A 156 19.22 0.81 -20.00
C GLU A 156 17.72 0.92 -19.65
N PHE A 157 17.38 1.33 -18.42
CA PHE A 157 16.00 1.59 -18.02
C PHE A 157 15.34 2.65 -18.92
N LEU A 158 16.02 3.77 -19.16
CA LEU A 158 15.50 4.85 -19.99
C LEU A 158 15.34 4.42 -21.46
N GLU A 159 16.32 3.73 -22.02
CA GLU A 159 16.31 3.23 -23.40
C GLU A 159 15.18 2.19 -23.62
N HIS A 160 15.01 1.27 -22.67
CA HIS A 160 13.94 0.26 -22.74
C HIS A 160 12.56 0.82 -22.41
N ALA A 161 12.46 2.02 -21.83
CA ALA A 161 11.17 2.65 -21.57
C ALA A 161 10.42 2.99 -22.86
N ARG A 162 11.10 3.11 -24.01
CA ARG A 162 10.50 3.38 -25.33
C ARG A 162 9.59 4.62 -25.33
N VAL A 163 10.10 5.70 -24.72
CA VAL A 163 9.39 6.98 -24.67
C VAL A 163 8.96 7.40 -26.09
N GLY A 164 7.68 7.72 -26.23
CA GLY A 164 7.05 8.08 -27.51
C GLY A 164 6.39 6.92 -28.27
N GLU A 165 6.66 5.66 -27.95
CA GLU A 165 5.92 4.53 -28.53
C GLU A 165 4.50 4.42 -27.94
N THR A 166 3.56 3.94 -28.75
CA THR A 166 2.16 3.70 -28.37
C THR A 166 1.69 2.33 -28.84
N ILE A 167 0.59 1.85 -28.26
CA ILE A 167 -0.08 0.61 -28.61
C ILE A 167 -1.60 0.80 -28.65
N GLU A 168 -2.28 0.13 -29.59
CA GLU A 168 -3.73 0.00 -29.58
C GLU A 168 -4.15 -1.04 -28.56
N PHE A 169 -4.94 -0.63 -27.57
CA PHE A 169 -5.37 -1.48 -26.45
C PHE A 169 -6.88 -1.32 -26.22
N GLU A 170 -7.65 -2.35 -26.55
CA GLU A 170 -9.13 -2.37 -26.45
C GLU A 170 -9.83 -1.11 -27.01
N GLY A 171 -9.38 -0.64 -28.18
CA GLY A 171 -9.99 0.51 -28.87
C GLY A 171 -9.47 1.88 -28.45
N ARG A 172 -8.39 1.92 -27.66
CA ARG A 172 -7.71 3.16 -27.27
C ARG A 172 -6.21 3.08 -27.56
N THR A 173 -5.65 4.13 -28.12
CA THR A 173 -4.19 4.31 -28.22
C THR A 173 -3.63 4.70 -26.85
N LEU A 174 -2.75 3.88 -26.28
CA LEU A 174 -2.08 4.15 -25.00
C LEU A 174 -0.56 4.20 -25.15
N PRO A 175 0.16 4.91 -24.26
CA PRO A 175 1.61 4.79 -24.16
C PRO A 175 2.03 3.33 -23.94
N PHE A 176 3.06 2.87 -24.65
CA PHE A 176 3.68 1.57 -24.39
C PHE A 176 5.01 1.76 -23.68
N ARG A 177 5.14 1.26 -22.46
CA ARG A 177 6.32 1.49 -21.59
C ARG A 177 6.78 0.18 -20.96
N PRO A 178 7.52 -0.70 -21.66
CA PRO A 178 7.86 -2.04 -21.17
C PRO A 178 9.01 -2.04 -20.14
N VAL A 179 8.86 -1.22 -19.10
CA VAL A 179 9.79 -1.10 -17.97
C VAL A 179 8.99 -0.96 -16.68
N ALA A 180 9.49 -1.59 -15.62
CA ALA A 180 8.93 -1.44 -14.29
C ALA A 180 10.01 -1.67 -13.24
N VAL A 181 9.82 -1.03 -12.08
CA VAL A 181 10.65 -1.27 -10.90
C VAL A 181 9.74 -1.79 -9.79
N MET A 182 9.89 -3.08 -9.47
CA MET A 182 9.10 -3.77 -8.45
C MET A 182 9.83 -3.72 -7.11
N LEU A 183 9.09 -3.39 -6.05
CA LEU A 183 9.63 -3.27 -4.70
C LEU A 183 9.21 -4.46 -3.84
N GLY A 184 10.17 -5.15 -3.25
CA GLY A 184 9.93 -6.22 -2.29
C GLY A 184 9.51 -5.70 -0.90
N LYS A 185 8.99 -6.60 -0.06
CA LYS A 185 8.54 -6.27 1.30
C LYS A 185 9.63 -5.63 2.17
N GLY A 186 10.89 -6.02 1.97
CA GLY A 186 12.03 -5.52 2.75
C GLY A 186 12.34 -4.03 2.52
N VAL A 187 11.99 -3.50 1.35
CA VAL A 187 12.28 -2.11 0.96
C VAL A 187 11.07 -1.20 1.13
N ASN A 188 9.85 -1.71 0.95
CA ASN A 188 8.61 -0.91 1.03
C ASN A 188 7.93 -0.92 2.43
N ASN A 189 8.55 -1.51 3.45
CA ASN A 189 8.08 -1.46 4.85
C ASN A 189 9.12 -0.86 5.81
N GLY A 190 8.62 -0.05 6.74
CA GLY A 190 9.39 0.60 7.80
C GLY A 190 10.19 1.82 7.31
N TRP A 191 11.22 2.21 8.07
CA TRP A 191 12.10 3.32 7.69
C TRP A 191 12.73 3.08 6.31
N GLY A 192 12.74 4.12 5.47
CA GLY A 192 13.22 4.07 4.09
C GLY A 192 12.16 3.78 3.03
N ALA A 193 10.97 3.34 3.44
CA ALA A 193 9.93 2.95 2.51
C ALA A 193 9.42 4.13 1.69
N TYR A 194 9.28 5.31 2.31
CA TYR A 194 8.79 6.50 1.62
C TYR A 194 9.76 6.92 0.52
N GLU A 195 11.05 7.00 0.83
CA GLU A 195 12.14 7.31 -0.10
C GLU A 195 12.18 6.30 -1.26
N CYS A 196 12.12 4.99 -0.97
CA CYS A 196 12.11 3.94 -1.99
C CYS A 196 10.89 4.05 -2.91
N VAL A 197 9.69 4.13 -2.32
CA VAL A 197 8.42 4.15 -3.07
C VAL A 197 8.34 5.42 -3.91
N TRP A 198 8.69 6.57 -3.36
CA TRP A 198 8.72 7.83 -4.10
C TRP A 198 9.74 7.77 -5.24
N ALA A 199 10.99 7.39 -4.99
CA ALA A 199 12.02 7.39 -6.03
C ALA A 199 11.71 6.41 -7.17
N ARG A 200 11.21 5.23 -6.81
CA ARG A 200 10.71 4.24 -7.77
C ARG A 200 9.58 4.81 -8.63
N THR A 201 8.57 5.40 -8.00
CA THR A 201 7.41 5.93 -8.72
C THR A 201 7.83 7.14 -9.56
N MET A 202 8.79 7.93 -9.10
CA MET A 202 9.38 9.03 -9.86
C MET A 202 10.10 8.56 -11.12
N LEU A 203 10.88 7.47 -11.08
CA LEU A 203 11.47 6.89 -12.29
C LEU A 203 10.38 6.57 -13.33
N MET A 204 9.25 6.01 -12.88
CA MET A 204 8.11 5.72 -13.74
C MET A 204 7.42 7.00 -14.27
N ILE A 205 7.32 8.06 -13.46
CA ILE A 205 6.80 9.38 -13.89
C ILE A 205 7.65 9.97 -15.01
N LEU A 206 8.98 9.94 -14.88
CA LEU A 206 9.89 10.56 -15.86
C LEU A 206 9.78 9.93 -17.26
N VAL A 207 9.35 8.66 -17.33
CA VAL A 207 9.19 7.93 -18.59
C VAL A 207 7.71 7.71 -18.99
N GLY A 208 6.74 8.26 -18.25
CA GLY A 208 5.31 8.06 -18.54
C GLY A 208 4.82 6.62 -18.34
N GLY A 209 5.50 5.84 -17.50
CA GLY A 209 5.28 4.39 -17.32
C GLY A 209 4.33 4.00 -16.19
N LEU A 210 3.56 4.93 -15.62
CA LEU A 210 2.54 4.59 -14.62
C LEU A 210 1.21 4.23 -15.28
N GLU A 211 0.61 3.13 -14.85
CA GLU A 211 -0.76 2.76 -15.21
C GLU A 211 -0.96 2.62 -16.73
N VAL A 212 0.05 2.11 -17.44
CA VAL A 212 0.01 1.92 -18.90
C VAL A 212 0.55 0.53 -19.31
N PRO A 213 0.22 0.02 -20.51
CA PRO A 213 0.75 -1.25 -21.00
C PRO A 213 2.28 -1.39 -20.92
N GLY A 214 2.72 -2.48 -20.29
CA GLY A 214 4.13 -2.79 -20.03
C GLY A 214 4.74 -2.06 -18.82
N GLY A 215 4.06 -1.05 -18.30
CA GLY A 215 4.54 -0.18 -17.24
C GLY A 215 4.23 -0.70 -15.83
N LEU A 216 4.35 0.20 -14.86
CA LEU A 216 4.06 -0.08 -13.46
C LEU A 216 2.57 0.16 -13.16
N LEU A 217 1.91 -0.87 -12.65
CA LEU A 217 0.58 -0.78 -12.06
C LEU A 217 0.68 -0.43 -10.57
N GLY A 218 -0.20 0.46 -10.10
CA GLY A 218 -0.43 0.72 -8.69
C GLY A 218 -1.13 -0.46 -8.01
N SER A 219 -0.91 -0.61 -6.71
CA SER A 219 -1.66 -1.55 -5.87
C SER A 219 -3.10 -1.06 -5.66
N THR A 220 -4.05 -1.98 -5.48
CA THR A 220 -5.45 -1.64 -5.22
C THR A 220 -5.64 -0.71 -4.01
N VAL A 221 -6.58 0.22 -4.17
CA VAL A 221 -6.88 1.32 -3.26
C VAL A 221 -7.83 0.86 -2.15
N HIS A 222 -7.41 -0.12 -1.35
CA HIS A 222 -8.16 -0.52 -0.14
C HIS A 222 -8.44 0.68 0.79
N ILE A 223 -7.59 1.69 0.73
CA ILE A 223 -7.65 2.90 1.53
C ILE A 223 -8.88 3.77 1.19
N SER A 224 -9.43 3.68 -0.03
CA SER A 224 -10.58 4.49 -0.44
C SER A 224 -11.48 3.80 -1.47
N GLY A 225 -12.77 3.66 -1.14
CA GLY A 225 -13.78 3.06 -2.03
C GLY A 225 -14.12 1.61 -1.67
N MET A 226 -14.91 0.96 -2.52
CA MET A 226 -15.24 -0.46 -2.39
C MET A 226 -14.18 -1.33 -3.07
N ASP A 227 -13.83 -2.47 -2.46
CA ASP A 227 -12.70 -3.33 -2.82
C ASP A 227 -12.69 -3.85 -4.28
N PHE A 228 -13.82 -3.74 -4.98
CA PHE A 228 -14.02 -4.34 -6.30
C PHE A 228 -14.18 -3.34 -7.45
N ASP A 229 -14.26 -2.04 -7.16
CA ASP A 229 -14.33 -1.01 -8.19
C ASP A 229 -13.13 -0.06 -8.08
N ARG A 230 -12.01 -0.49 -8.65
CA ARG A 230 -10.79 0.31 -8.73
C ARG A 230 -11.01 1.61 -9.50
N MET A 231 -11.89 1.65 -10.50
CA MET A 231 -12.17 2.88 -11.24
C MET A 231 -12.92 3.90 -10.41
N GLY A 232 -13.74 3.43 -9.46
CA GLY A 232 -14.38 4.26 -8.44
C GLY A 232 -13.39 5.04 -7.54
N SER A 233 -12.12 4.63 -7.47
CA SER A 233 -11.08 5.38 -6.75
C SER A 233 -10.58 6.61 -7.50
N VAL A 234 -10.89 6.77 -8.80
CA VAL A 234 -10.46 7.92 -9.60
C VAL A 234 -11.40 9.11 -9.35
N ALA A 235 -11.06 9.90 -8.32
CA ALA A 235 -11.78 11.12 -7.95
C ALA A 235 -10.99 12.39 -8.30
N PRO A 236 -11.66 13.48 -8.73
CA PRO A 236 -10.99 14.74 -9.06
C PRO A 236 -10.65 15.56 -7.80
N HIS A 237 -9.44 16.11 -7.74
CA HIS A 237 -9.04 17.15 -6.79
C HIS A 237 -9.15 18.55 -7.44
N PRO A 238 -9.48 19.62 -6.71
CA PRO A 238 -9.59 20.99 -7.26
C PRO A 238 -8.33 21.52 -7.97
N ASP A 239 -7.15 21.02 -7.61
CA ASP A 239 -5.87 21.36 -8.23
C ASP A 239 -5.55 20.57 -9.50
N GLY A 240 -6.50 19.77 -10.01
CA GLY A 240 -6.35 18.98 -11.24
C GLY A 240 -5.65 17.64 -11.06
N PHE A 241 -5.49 17.17 -9.82
CA PHE A 241 -4.87 15.88 -9.52
C PHE A 241 -5.91 14.77 -9.29
N LEU A 242 -5.44 13.53 -9.35
CA LEU A 242 -6.14 12.40 -8.71
C LEU A 242 -6.21 12.64 -7.20
N ASP A 243 -7.41 12.62 -6.63
CA ASP A 243 -7.64 12.83 -5.21
C ASP A 243 -7.20 11.62 -4.37
N TYR A 244 -6.88 11.89 -3.10
CA TYR A 244 -6.56 10.88 -2.10
C TYR A 244 -7.17 11.29 -0.75
N PRO A 245 -8.04 10.47 -0.15
CA PRO A 245 -8.80 10.89 1.03
C PRO A 245 -8.00 10.65 2.32
N PHE A 246 -7.07 11.55 2.62
CA PHE A 246 -6.36 11.59 3.90
C PHE A 246 -7.33 11.65 5.10
N ASN A 247 -6.94 11.12 6.26
CA ASN A 247 -7.68 11.48 7.48
C ASN A 247 -7.47 12.98 7.74
N PRO A 248 -8.54 13.71 8.10
CA PRO A 248 -8.46 15.15 8.28
C PRO A 248 -7.55 15.53 9.44
N THR A 249 -6.79 16.60 9.25
CA THR A 249 -5.93 17.23 10.28
C THR A 249 -6.24 18.72 10.45
N ASP A 250 -7.23 19.24 9.73
CA ASP A 250 -7.73 20.59 9.94
C ASP A 250 -8.40 20.72 11.32
N LYS A 251 -8.54 21.96 11.78
CA LYS A 251 -9.00 22.27 13.13
C LYS A 251 -10.43 21.82 13.41
N GLU A 252 -11.28 21.73 12.38
CA GLU A 252 -12.70 21.41 12.53
C GLU A 252 -12.91 19.89 12.60
N HIS A 253 -12.17 19.12 11.81
CA HIS A 253 -12.43 17.69 11.61
C HIS A 253 -11.38 16.75 12.22
N TRP A 254 -10.24 17.25 12.72
CA TRP A 254 -9.21 16.40 13.31
C TRP A 254 -9.66 15.69 14.59
N GLU A 255 -9.44 14.38 14.64
CA GLU A 255 -9.81 13.53 15.77
C GLU A 255 -8.74 13.56 16.87
N SER A 256 -8.91 14.50 17.80
CA SER A 256 -8.04 14.66 18.99
C SER A 256 -7.96 13.44 19.91
N GLN A 257 -9.00 12.60 19.93
CA GLN A 257 -9.05 11.39 20.73
C GLN A 257 -9.13 10.16 19.82
N PRO A 258 -8.21 9.19 19.95
CA PRO A 258 -8.20 8.03 19.09
C PRO A 258 -9.43 7.14 19.37
N GLN A 259 -10.22 6.87 18.33
CA GLN A 259 -11.40 5.98 18.42
C GLN A 259 -11.01 4.50 18.50
N ASN A 260 -9.74 4.17 18.27
CA ASN A 260 -9.19 2.80 18.33
C ASN A 260 -7.78 2.80 18.93
N ARG A 261 -7.30 1.62 19.33
CA ARG A 261 -6.04 1.47 20.09
C ARG A 261 -4.77 1.89 19.33
N HIS A 262 -4.80 1.98 18.00
CA HIS A 262 -3.65 2.36 17.18
C HIS A 262 -3.69 3.82 16.71
N GLY A 263 -4.81 4.53 16.90
CA GLY A 263 -4.91 5.98 16.74
C GLY A 263 -4.66 6.49 15.32
N HIS A 264 -5.03 5.74 14.28
CA HIS A 264 -4.69 6.12 12.90
C HIS A 264 -5.29 7.46 12.45
N THR A 265 -6.50 7.80 12.90
CA THR A 265 -7.15 9.08 12.60
C THR A 265 -6.44 10.26 13.27
N THR A 266 -5.82 10.01 14.42
CA THR A 266 -5.14 11.04 15.20
C THR A 266 -3.68 11.22 14.78
N LEU A 267 -2.95 10.14 14.46
CA LEU A 267 -1.49 10.15 14.29
C LEU A 267 -1.01 9.84 12.87
N ILE A 268 -1.83 9.21 12.03
CA ILE A 268 -1.38 8.62 10.76
C ILE A 268 -2.32 9.02 9.61
N PRO A 269 -2.43 10.32 9.27
CA PRO A 269 -3.39 10.78 8.28
C PRO A 269 -3.20 10.20 6.87
N ILE A 270 -1.98 9.75 6.54
CA ILE A 270 -1.66 9.17 5.24
C ILE A 270 -2.37 7.85 4.96
N ILE A 271 -2.88 7.14 5.96
CA ILE A 271 -3.54 5.85 5.72
C ILE A 271 -5.01 5.98 5.27
N GLY A 272 -5.53 7.21 5.20
CA GLY A 272 -6.88 7.54 4.75
C GLY A 272 -8.01 7.07 5.67
N GLY A 273 -9.25 7.42 5.27
CA GLY A 273 -10.48 7.25 6.05
C GLY A 273 -11.46 6.18 5.55
N GLY A 274 -11.05 5.29 4.63
CA GLY A 274 -11.88 4.19 4.13
C GLY A 274 -12.08 3.02 5.12
N ILE A 275 -12.99 2.10 4.77
CA ILE A 275 -13.42 0.94 5.61
C ILE A 275 -12.23 0.08 6.05
N THR A 276 -11.24 -0.11 5.17
CA THR A 276 -10.08 -0.95 5.46
C THR A 276 -8.89 -0.19 6.01
N SER A 277 -8.98 1.15 6.16
CA SER A 277 -7.84 1.96 6.60
C SER A 277 -7.30 1.49 7.95
N GLN A 278 -8.19 1.06 8.85
CA GLN A 278 -7.81 0.46 10.13
C GLN A 278 -6.88 -0.76 9.96
N LEU A 279 -6.97 -1.48 8.85
CA LEU A 279 -6.15 -2.66 8.53
C LEU A 279 -4.78 -2.29 7.94
N MET A 280 -4.62 -1.06 7.42
CA MET A 280 -3.48 -0.62 6.62
C MET A 280 -2.40 0.14 7.42
N GLY A 281 -2.65 0.43 8.70
CA GLY A 281 -1.67 1.08 9.59
C GLY A 281 -0.56 0.14 10.05
N SER A 282 0.56 0.71 10.53
CA SER A 282 1.67 0.03 11.20
C SER A 282 1.33 -0.51 12.60
N THR A 283 0.15 -1.11 12.68
CA THR A 283 -0.22 -2.34 13.38
C THR A 283 -1.43 -2.10 14.27
N VAL A 284 -2.58 -2.70 13.89
CA VAL A 284 -3.78 -2.84 14.73
C VAL A 284 -3.44 -3.34 16.15
N LEU A 285 -2.31 -4.04 16.28
CA LEU A 285 -1.81 -4.66 17.49
C LEU A 285 -0.55 -3.98 18.08
N SER A 286 -0.08 -2.85 17.52
CA SER A 286 1.15 -2.18 18.00
C SER A 286 1.04 -1.77 19.45
N TRP A 287 -0.17 -1.38 19.88
CA TRP A 287 -0.48 -1.05 21.27
C TRP A 287 -0.08 -2.17 22.26
N MET A 288 -0.11 -3.43 21.83
CA MET A 288 0.26 -4.57 22.69
C MET A 288 1.75 -4.50 23.06
N ARG A 289 2.61 -4.17 22.10
CA ARG A 289 4.06 -4.05 22.34
C ARG A 289 4.43 -2.74 23.02
N LEU A 290 3.57 -1.72 22.93
CA LEU A 290 3.76 -0.43 23.57
C LEU A 290 3.33 -0.41 25.05
N GLN A 291 2.82 -1.52 25.60
CA GLN A 291 2.56 -1.63 27.03
C GLN A 291 3.82 -1.24 27.83
N GLY A 292 3.68 -0.28 28.74
CA GLY A 292 4.78 0.29 29.53
C GLY A 292 5.78 1.19 28.78
N ARG A 293 5.59 1.43 27.47
CA ARG A 293 6.43 2.29 26.61
C ARG A 293 5.68 3.41 25.90
N ALA A 294 4.35 3.45 26.00
CA ALA A 294 3.54 4.51 25.44
C ALA A 294 3.92 5.87 26.07
N ALA A 295 3.81 6.94 25.28
CA ALA A 295 4.06 8.29 25.77
C ALA A 295 3.12 8.64 26.92
N GLU A 296 3.62 9.39 27.91
CA GLU A 296 2.86 9.73 29.13
C GLU A 296 1.56 10.49 28.85
N SER A 297 1.55 11.32 27.80
CA SER A 297 0.38 12.09 27.38
C SER A 297 -0.71 11.24 26.72
N TRP A 298 -0.46 9.94 26.48
CA TRP A 298 -1.39 9.05 25.81
C TRP A 298 -1.96 8.01 26.79
N GLY A 299 -3.27 7.79 26.73
CA GLY A 299 -3.93 6.80 27.56
C GLY A 299 -3.34 5.40 27.31
N LYS A 300 -3.04 4.67 28.38
CA LYS A 300 -2.56 3.28 28.27
C LYS A 300 -3.69 2.40 27.74
N PRO A 301 -3.58 1.83 26.52
CA PRO A 301 -4.66 1.03 25.96
C PRO A 301 -4.86 -0.23 26.81
N LYS A 302 -6.10 -0.49 27.23
CA LYS A 302 -6.44 -1.67 28.02
C LYS A 302 -6.59 -2.90 27.10
N PRO A 303 -6.27 -4.10 27.60
CA PRO A 303 -6.72 -5.35 27.01
C PRO A 303 -8.22 -5.31 26.68
N PRO A 304 -8.66 -5.91 25.56
CA PRO A 304 -10.08 -6.13 25.33
C PRO A 304 -10.62 -7.13 26.36
N ASP A 305 -11.85 -6.92 26.86
CA ASP A 305 -12.49 -7.89 27.77
C ASP A 305 -12.79 -9.23 27.07
N LEU A 306 -13.00 -9.18 25.75
CA LEU A 306 -13.24 -10.32 24.89
C LEU A 306 -12.46 -10.16 23.58
N TRP A 307 -11.67 -11.17 23.21
CA TRP A 307 -10.92 -11.17 21.97
C TRP A 307 -11.23 -12.40 21.12
N PHE A 308 -11.67 -12.18 19.88
CA PHE A 308 -11.84 -13.23 18.89
C PHE A 308 -10.65 -13.25 17.94
N VAL A 309 -10.05 -14.44 17.75
CA VAL A 309 -8.93 -14.68 16.84
C VAL A 309 -9.36 -15.66 15.77
N TYR A 310 -9.48 -15.21 14.53
CA TYR A 310 -9.90 -16.03 13.38
C TYR A 310 -8.75 -16.21 12.39
N ARG A 311 -8.33 -17.46 12.16
CA ARG A 311 -7.32 -17.88 11.16
C ARG A 311 -6.07 -16.99 11.07
N CYS A 312 -5.61 -16.45 12.20
CA CYS A 312 -4.41 -15.63 12.28
C CYS A 312 -3.60 -15.97 13.52
N ASN A 313 -2.28 -15.77 13.43
CA ASN A 313 -1.34 -16.02 14.51
C ASN A 313 -0.51 -14.75 14.81
N PRO A 314 -1.13 -13.73 15.42
CA PRO A 314 -0.47 -12.47 15.73
C PRO A 314 0.74 -12.62 16.66
N ASN A 315 0.86 -13.67 17.47
CA ASN A 315 2.00 -13.79 18.38
C ASN A 315 3.34 -13.87 17.65
N ILE A 316 3.40 -14.61 16.53
CA ILE A 316 4.63 -14.78 15.73
C ILE A 316 4.67 -13.92 14.46
N SER A 317 3.55 -13.29 14.08
CA SER A 317 3.45 -12.51 12.83
C SER A 317 4.03 -11.09 12.94
N PHE A 318 4.45 -10.67 14.14
CA PHE A 318 5.00 -9.35 14.44
C PHE A 318 6.34 -9.48 15.20
N SER A 319 7.10 -8.38 15.31
CA SER A 319 8.35 -8.35 16.09
C SER A 319 8.09 -8.25 17.59
N GLU A 320 9.09 -8.56 18.44
CA GLU A 320 8.95 -8.60 19.91
C GLU A 320 7.88 -9.62 20.36
N THR A 321 7.98 -10.85 19.86
CA THR A 321 7.02 -11.96 20.08
C THR A 321 6.76 -12.22 21.55
N ASP A 322 7.81 -12.22 22.39
CA ASP A 322 7.67 -12.46 23.83
C ASP A 322 6.75 -11.43 24.49
N LYS A 323 6.93 -10.15 24.15
CA LYS A 323 6.12 -9.06 24.67
C LYS A 323 4.67 -9.11 24.17
N MET A 324 4.47 -9.59 22.93
CA MET A 324 3.12 -9.85 22.44
C MET A 324 2.44 -10.95 23.23
N GLY A 325 3.11 -12.08 23.45
CA GLY A 325 2.62 -13.18 24.29
C GLY A 325 2.32 -12.75 25.73
N GLU A 326 3.23 -12.00 26.37
CA GLU A 326 3.01 -11.43 27.70
C GLU A 326 1.75 -10.57 27.76
N THR A 327 1.50 -9.76 26.73
CA THR A 327 0.31 -8.92 26.67
C THR A 327 -0.95 -9.75 26.43
N MET A 328 -0.91 -10.72 25.51
CA MET A 328 -2.03 -11.64 25.25
C MET A 328 -2.43 -12.42 26.52
N ALA A 329 -1.45 -12.84 27.32
CA ALA A 329 -1.69 -13.54 28.58
C ALA A 329 -2.47 -12.72 29.63
N THR A 330 -2.60 -11.39 29.44
CA THR A 330 -3.40 -10.52 30.31
C THR A 330 -4.86 -10.38 29.87
N PHE A 331 -5.25 -10.97 28.74
CA PHE A 331 -6.59 -10.78 28.19
C PHE A 331 -7.60 -11.57 29.04
N PRO A 332 -8.74 -10.97 29.46
CA PRO A 332 -9.68 -11.65 30.34
C PRO A 332 -10.38 -12.85 29.72
N PHE A 333 -10.64 -12.82 28.40
CA PHE A 333 -11.23 -13.93 27.68
C PHE A 333 -10.88 -13.92 26.19
N THR A 334 -10.26 -15.00 25.71
CA THR A 334 -9.85 -15.18 24.31
C THR A 334 -10.56 -16.37 23.69
N VAL A 335 -11.18 -16.15 22.52
CA VAL A 335 -11.81 -17.18 21.70
C VAL A 335 -11.01 -17.34 20.41
N ALA A 336 -10.51 -18.54 20.16
CA ALA A 336 -9.76 -18.85 18.94
C ALA A 336 -10.56 -19.79 18.02
N PHE A 337 -10.79 -19.39 16.78
CA PHE A 337 -11.25 -20.27 15.72
C PHE A 337 -10.03 -20.97 15.12
N SER A 338 -9.91 -22.26 15.36
CA SER A 338 -8.66 -22.98 15.14
C SER A 338 -8.86 -24.29 14.38
N TYR A 339 -7.91 -24.58 13.51
CA TYR A 339 -7.74 -25.86 12.83
C TYR A 339 -6.41 -26.55 13.24
N THR A 340 -5.55 -25.86 13.99
CA THR A 340 -4.26 -26.36 14.52
C THR A 340 -3.92 -25.65 15.81
N GLN A 341 -3.30 -26.34 16.78
CA GLN A 341 -2.71 -25.65 17.93
C GLN A 341 -1.55 -24.76 17.47
N ASP A 342 -1.55 -23.48 17.87
CA ASP A 342 -0.56 -22.47 17.49
C ASP A 342 -0.22 -21.54 18.67
N GLU A 343 0.77 -20.67 18.50
CA GLU A 343 1.28 -19.80 19.55
C GLU A 343 0.28 -18.76 20.04
N THR A 344 -0.70 -18.36 19.24
CA THR A 344 -1.73 -17.40 19.67
C THR A 344 -2.87 -18.14 20.38
N ASN A 345 -3.36 -19.25 19.83
CA ASN A 345 -4.44 -20.00 20.43
C ASN A 345 -4.02 -20.80 21.67
N HIS A 346 -2.71 -20.89 21.95
CA HIS A 346 -2.19 -21.31 23.25
C HIS A 346 -2.73 -20.47 24.42
N PHE A 347 -3.06 -19.19 24.18
CA PHE A 347 -3.64 -18.28 25.16
C PHE A 347 -5.17 -18.26 25.16
N ALA A 348 -5.84 -19.11 24.37
CA ALA A 348 -7.29 -19.09 24.27
C ALA A 348 -7.97 -19.80 25.45
N ASP A 349 -8.98 -19.15 26.04
CA ASP A 349 -9.88 -19.75 27.02
C ASP A 349 -10.88 -20.69 26.35
N LEU A 350 -11.23 -20.40 25.09
CA LEU A 350 -12.12 -21.21 24.28
C LEU A 350 -11.55 -21.41 22.88
N VAL A 351 -11.38 -22.66 22.49
CA VAL A 351 -11.07 -23.04 21.11
C VAL A 351 -12.34 -23.53 20.44
N LEU A 352 -12.65 -22.95 19.28
CA LEU A 352 -13.73 -23.36 18.39
C LEU A 352 -13.11 -24.08 17.20
N PRO A 353 -13.21 -25.42 17.11
CA PRO A 353 -12.70 -26.18 15.98
C PRO A 353 -13.41 -25.79 14.68
N GLU A 354 -12.67 -25.17 13.76
CA GLU A 354 -13.19 -24.67 12.48
C GLU A 354 -12.78 -25.57 11.32
N ALA A 355 -13.73 -25.83 10.42
CA ALA A 355 -13.50 -26.64 9.24
C ALA A 355 -12.55 -25.91 8.26
N ILE A 356 -11.56 -26.62 7.74
CA ILE A 356 -10.59 -26.04 6.79
C ILE A 356 -11.21 -25.82 5.40
N ASP A 357 -10.43 -25.25 4.47
CA ASP A 357 -10.86 -24.96 3.10
C ASP A 357 -11.41 -26.18 2.33
N LEU A 358 -10.93 -27.39 2.62
CA LEU A 358 -11.40 -28.63 1.97
C LEU A 358 -12.67 -29.22 2.59
N GLU A 359 -13.13 -28.65 3.71
CA GLU A 359 -14.20 -29.17 4.55
C GLU A 359 -15.42 -28.23 4.64
N SER A 360 -15.34 -27.05 4.01
CA SER A 360 -16.29 -25.95 4.20
C SER A 360 -16.76 -25.33 2.90
N THR A 361 -17.97 -24.79 2.91
CA THR A 361 -18.59 -24.11 1.77
C THR A 361 -18.34 -22.61 1.86
N GLN A 362 -17.84 -22.00 0.80
CA GLN A 362 -17.71 -20.55 0.69
C GLN A 362 -17.71 -20.11 -0.77
N LEU A 363 -18.51 -19.09 -1.09
CA LEU A 363 -18.41 -18.41 -2.38
C LEU A 363 -17.33 -17.31 -2.30
N ILE A 364 -16.41 -17.31 -3.25
CA ILE A 364 -15.25 -16.41 -3.28
C ILE A 364 -15.31 -15.62 -4.59
N ARG A 365 -15.06 -14.30 -4.52
CA ARG A 365 -14.98 -13.47 -5.72
C ARG A 365 -13.70 -13.80 -6.51
N LEU A 366 -13.84 -13.94 -7.83
CA LEU A 366 -12.76 -14.24 -8.75
C LEU A 366 -12.52 -13.04 -9.69
N GLY A 367 -11.26 -12.72 -9.93
CA GLY A 367 -10.83 -11.74 -10.93
C GLY A 367 -11.23 -10.29 -10.65
N GLY A 368 -11.11 -9.44 -11.68
CA GLY A 368 -11.25 -7.99 -11.57
C GLY A 368 -9.91 -7.27 -11.35
N THR A 369 -9.92 -6.22 -10.51
CA THR A 369 -8.72 -5.51 -10.07
C THR A 369 -8.61 -5.49 -8.54
N HIS A 370 -8.18 -6.62 -7.98
CA HIS A 370 -8.00 -6.87 -6.55
C HIS A 370 -6.54 -6.69 -6.06
N TYR A 371 -6.25 -6.96 -4.77
CA TYR A 371 -4.98 -6.62 -4.11
C TYR A 371 -3.73 -7.43 -4.52
N PHE A 372 -3.88 -8.48 -5.33
CA PHE A 372 -2.77 -9.23 -5.92
C PHE A 372 -2.49 -8.77 -7.36
N GLU A 373 -1.50 -9.30 -8.06
CA GLU A 373 -1.21 -8.90 -9.44
C GLU A 373 -2.43 -9.17 -10.36
N GLN A 374 -2.87 -8.14 -11.10
CA GLN A 374 -4.15 -8.09 -11.80
C GLN A 374 -3.97 -8.16 -13.31
N PHE A 375 -4.09 -9.36 -13.87
CA PHE A 375 -4.20 -9.59 -15.31
C PHE A 375 -5.33 -10.58 -15.58
N TRP A 376 -6.50 -10.30 -15.01
CA TRP A 376 -7.66 -11.15 -15.18
C TRP A 376 -8.39 -10.80 -16.47
N ASP A 377 -8.60 -11.82 -17.31
CA ASP A 377 -9.44 -11.74 -18.50
C ASP A 377 -10.93 -11.88 -18.16
N SER A 378 -11.25 -12.24 -16.91
CA SER A 378 -12.61 -12.53 -16.46
C SER A 378 -12.77 -12.18 -14.99
N GLN A 379 -14.01 -11.87 -14.60
CA GLN A 379 -14.41 -11.62 -13.22
C GLN A 379 -15.70 -12.40 -12.88
N GLY A 380 -15.91 -12.72 -11.62
CA GLY A 380 -17.11 -13.41 -11.16
C GLY A 380 -16.90 -14.09 -9.82
N TRP A 381 -17.35 -15.34 -9.71
CA TRP A 381 -17.42 -16.07 -8.45
C TRP A 381 -16.99 -17.53 -8.61
N VAL A 382 -16.29 -18.05 -7.62
CA VAL A 382 -15.86 -19.45 -7.51
C VAL A 382 -16.33 -20.03 -6.19
N LEU A 383 -16.85 -21.25 -6.23
CA LEU A 383 -17.28 -21.96 -5.04
C LEU A 383 -16.13 -22.83 -4.51
N ARG A 384 -15.75 -22.57 -3.27
CA ARG A 384 -15.10 -23.55 -2.41
C ARG A 384 -16.19 -24.44 -1.82
N GLN A 385 -16.08 -25.75 -1.97
CA GLN A 385 -17.04 -26.71 -1.42
C GLN A 385 -16.32 -27.86 -0.70
N PRO A 386 -16.97 -28.51 0.29
CA PRO A 386 -16.42 -29.66 0.98
C PRO A 386 -16.13 -30.81 0.00
N VAL A 387 -14.89 -31.31 0.01
CA VAL A 387 -14.48 -32.53 -0.72
C VAL A 387 -14.15 -33.68 0.22
N VAL A 388 -14.07 -33.39 1.52
CA VAL A 388 -13.96 -34.35 2.61
C VAL A 388 -14.88 -33.92 3.76
N ASN A 389 -15.23 -34.87 4.62
CA ASN A 389 -15.97 -34.54 5.84
C ASN A 389 -15.05 -33.81 6.83
N PRO A 390 -15.56 -32.82 7.60
CA PRO A 390 -14.81 -32.20 8.68
C PRO A 390 -14.21 -33.23 9.64
N GLN A 391 -12.92 -33.08 9.96
CA GLN A 391 -12.26 -33.96 10.93
C GLN A 391 -12.70 -33.66 12.37
N GLY A 392 -12.97 -34.72 13.15
CA GLY A 392 -13.40 -34.59 14.54
C GLY A 392 -14.75 -33.87 14.68
N GLU A 393 -14.80 -32.83 15.52
CA GLU A 393 -16.00 -32.02 15.77
C GLU A 393 -15.96 -30.65 15.06
N ALA A 394 -15.03 -30.46 14.12
CA ALA A 394 -14.90 -29.22 13.37
C ALA A 394 -16.20 -28.83 12.66
N LYS A 395 -16.49 -27.52 12.61
CA LYS A 395 -17.71 -26.97 12.03
C LYS A 395 -17.38 -25.90 10.99
N ASP A 396 -18.22 -25.82 9.96
CA ASP A 396 -18.18 -24.75 8.97
C ASP A 396 -18.32 -23.39 9.67
N PHE A 397 -17.54 -22.39 9.25
CA PHE A 397 -17.55 -21.08 9.88
C PHE A 397 -18.93 -20.40 9.80
N THR A 398 -19.69 -20.59 8.72
CA THR A 398 -21.07 -20.09 8.59
C THR A 398 -22.00 -20.74 9.63
N TRP A 399 -21.77 -22.01 9.97
CA TRP A 399 -22.50 -22.66 11.05
C TRP A 399 -22.11 -22.07 12.41
N ILE A 400 -20.80 -21.89 12.67
CA ILE A 400 -20.29 -21.35 13.92
C ILE A 400 -20.83 -19.93 14.15
N SER A 401 -20.75 -19.05 13.14
CA SER A 401 -21.24 -17.67 13.22
C SER A 401 -22.75 -17.61 13.45
N THR A 402 -23.53 -18.49 12.80
CA THR A 402 -24.98 -18.58 13.01
C THR A 402 -25.33 -19.01 14.43
N GLU A 403 -24.65 -20.02 14.97
CA GLU A 403 -24.88 -20.48 16.34
C GLU A 403 -24.44 -19.44 17.38
N LEU A 404 -23.34 -18.73 17.14
CA LEU A 404 -22.94 -17.61 17.99
C LEU A 404 -23.98 -16.50 17.97
N ALA A 405 -24.45 -16.08 16.79
CA ALA A 405 -25.47 -15.03 16.66
C ALA A 405 -26.78 -15.43 17.36
N LYS A 406 -27.22 -16.68 17.18
CA LYS A 406 -28.42 -17.22 17.84
C LYS A 406 -28.28 -17.22 19.36
N ARG A 407 -27.16 -17.70 19.91
CA ARG A 407 -26.94 -17.83 21.36
C ARG A 407 -26.71 -16.50 22.06
N THR A 408 -26.29 -15.48 21.32
CA THR A 408 -26.04 -14.12 21.83
C THR A 408 -27.21 -13.16 21.60
N GLY A 409 -28.30 -13.61 20.96
CA GLY A 409 -29.45 -12.75 20.63
C GLY A 409 -29.17 -11.76 19.48
N LEU A 410 -28.13 -11.99 18.69
CA LEU A 410 -27.72 -11.16 17.55
C LEU A 410 -28.19 -11.70 16.19
N LEU A 411 -29.10 -12.69 16.18
CA LEU A 411 -29.51 -13.38 14.97
C LEU A 411 -30.10 -12.45 13.89
N GLU A 412 -30.97 -11.54 14.28
CA GLU A 412 -31.55 -10.55 13.35
C GLU A 412 -30.46 -9.66 12.75
N ALA A 413 -29.58 -9.09 13.59
CA ALA A 413 -28.49 -8.25 13.13
C ALA A 413 -27.52 -9.01 12.20
N TYR A 414 -27.20 -10.26 12.53
CA TYR A 414 -26.35 -11.13 11.70
C TYR A 414 -26.96 -11.36 10.31
N ASN A 415 -28.22 -11.77 10.24
CA ASN A 415 -28.92 -11.99 8.98
C ASN A 415 -29.12 -10.68 8.19
N THR A 416 -29.38 -9.56 8.88
CA THR A 416 -29.42 -8.23 8.24
C THR A 416 -28.09 -7.92 7.56
N MET A 417 -26.97 -8.15 8.22
CA MET A 417 -25.64 -7.92 7.62
C MET A 417 -25.37 -8.84 6.43
N ILE A 418 -25.79 -10.12 6.49
CA ILE A 418 -25.71 -11.01 5.32
C ILE A 418 -26.53 -10.44 4.16
N ASN A 419 -27.78 -10.04 4.40
CA ASN A 419 -28.64 -9.43 3.38
C ASN A 419 -28.05 -8.14 2.79
N MET A 420 -27.35 -7.35 3.60
CA MET A 420 -26.65 -6.13 3.16
C MET A 420 -25.34 -6.40 2.41
N GLY A 421 -24.87 -7.64 2.38
CA GLY A 421 -23.72 -8.07 1.58
C GLY A 421 -22.45 -8.37 2.34
N ALA A 422 -22.52 -8.65 3.64
CA ALA A 422 -21.38 -9.13 4.42
C ALA A 422 -20.76 -10.44 3.86
N ALA A 423 -21.50 -11.18 3.04
CA ALA A 423 -21.04 -12.37 2.32
C ALA A 423 -20.54 -12.09 0.88
N GLY A 424 -20.18 -10.84 0.57
CA GLY A 424 -19.52 -10.43 -0.67
C GLY A 424 -20.37 -9.55 -1.60
N LEU A 425 -21.70 -9.64 -1.52
CA LEU A 425 -22.63 -8.79 -2.26
C LEU A 425 -24.03 -8.76 -1.62
N PRO A 426 -24.81 -7.66 -1.75
CA PRO A 426 -26.16 -7.59 -1.23
C PRO A 426 -27.08 -8.66 -1.80
N LEU A 427 -27.95 -9.23 -0.96
CA LEU A 427 -28.95 -10.23 -1.40
C LEU A 427 -30.21 -9.59 -1.99
N LYS A 428 -30.33 -8.27 -1.88
CA LYS A 428 -31.46 -7.49 -2.39
C LYS A 428 -30.98 -6.25 -3.12
N THR A 429 -31.52 -6.04 -4.30
CA THR A 429 -31.33 -4.85 -5.14
C THR A 429 -32.69 -4.45 -5.74
N GLU A 430 -32.70 -3.46 -6.63
CA GLU A 430 -33.90 -3.16 -7.43
C GLU A 430 -34.25 -4.28 -8.42
N GLN A 431 -33.29 -5.15 -8.76
CA GLN A 431 -33.42 -6.17 -9.80
C GLN A 431 -33.76 -7.56 -9.26
N TYR A 432 -33.41 -7.85 -8.01
CA TYR A 432 -33.64 -9.16 -7.38
C TYR A 432 -33.79 -9.05 -5.87
N ASP A 433 -34.41 -10.07 -5.26
CA ASP A 433 -34.53 -10.21 -3.80
C ASP A 433 -34.39 -11.69 -3.42
N PHE A 434 -33.23 -12.04 -2.87
CA PHE A 434 -32.90 -13.35 -2.32
C PHE A 434 -32.64 -13.24 -0.81
N SER A 435 -33.22 -12.23 -0.16
CA SER A 435 -32.98 -11.98 1.27
C SER A 435 -33.38 -13.16 2.13
N LEU A 436 -32.53 -13.45 3.12
CA LEU A 436 -32.82 -14.37 4.19
C LEU A 436 -33.78 -13.73 5.21
N ASP A 437 -34.70 -14.51 5.75
CA ASP A 437 -35.56 -14.09 6.87
C ASP A 437 -34.70 -13.78 8.10
N ILE A 438 -34.72 -12.53 8.55
CA ILE A 438 -33.83 -12.08 9.63
C ILE A 438 -34.14 -12.76 10.97
N SER A 439 -35.37 -13.21 11.19
CA SER A 439 -35.86 -13.71 12.49
C SER A 439 -35.48 -15.16 12.80
N LYS A 440 -34.99 -15.92 11.81
CA LYS A 440 -34.70 -17.35 11.96
C LYS A 440 -33.25 -17.69 11.62
N ALA A 441 -32.78 -18.81 12.16
CA ALA A 441 -31.48 -19.36 11.79
C ALA A 441 -31.60 -20.08 10.45
N HIS A 442 -30.59 -19.92 9.60
CA HIS A 442 -30.49 -20.58 8.30
C HIS A 442 -29.33 -21.58 8.34
N SER A 443 -29.46 -22.65 7.58
CA SER A 443 -28.37 -23.60 7.35
C SER A 443 -27.26 -22.97 6.50
N VAL A 444 -26.11 -23.65 6.47
CA VAL A 444 -24.98 -23.28 5.60
C VAL A 444 -25.43 -23.26 4.14
N ASP A 445 -26.15 -24.30 3.70
CA ASP A 445 -26.62 -24.41 2.31
C ASP A 445 -27.68 -23.37 1.96
N GLU A 446 -28.65 -23.06 2.84
CA GLU A 446 -29.62 -21.98 2.60
C GLU A 446 -28.92 -20.61 2.48
N THR A 447 -27.94 -20.35 3.34
CA THR A 447 -27.18 -19.09 3.34
C THR A 447 -26.41 -18.95 2.03
N TRP A 448 -25.64 -19.97 1.64
CA TRP A 448 -24.84 -19.92 0.42
C TRP A 448 -25.68 -20.04 -0.86
N ASP A 449 -26.86 -20.68 -0.84
CA ASP A 449 -27.79 -20.65 -1.97
C ASP A 449 -28.24 -19.22 -2.27
N ALA A 450 -28.68 -18.47 -1.25
CA ALA A 450 -29.06 -17.07 -1.43
C ALA A 450 -27.92 -16.22 -2.01
N VAL A 451 -26.70 -16.39 -1.48
CA VAL A 451 -25.50 -15.69 -1.98
C VAL A 451 -25.18 -16.09 -3.42
N CYS A 452 -25.24 -17.38 -3.76
CA CYS A 452 -25.02 -17.89 -5.11
C CYS A 452 -26.03 -17.33 -6.11
N ARG A 453 -27.32 -17.22 -5.72
CA ARG A 453 -28.36 -16.63 -6.57
C ARG A 453 -28.08 -15.17 -6.87
N ALA A 454 -27.72 -14.39 -5.85
CA ALA A 454 -27.33 -12.99 -6.01
C ALA A 454 -26.09 -12.89 -6.93
N ALA A 455 -25.08 -13.72 -6.70
CA ALA A 455 -23.85 -13.74 -7.49
C ALA A 455 -24.10 -14.11 -8.96
N SER A 456 -24.99 -15.08 -9.22
CA SER A 456 -25.43 -15.43 -10.56
C SER A 456 -26.16 -14.29 -11.24
N ALA A 457 -27.05 -13.58 -10.54
CA ALA A 457 -27.74 -12.42 -11.07
C ALA A 457 -26.76 -11.29 -11.41
N ASP A 458 -25.81 -10.99 -10.52
CA ASP A 458 -24.79 -9.95 -10.73
C ASP A 458 -23.85 -10.25 -11.92
N VAL A 459 -23.35 -11.48 -12.02
CA VAL A 459 -22.41 -11.86 -13.08
C VAL A 459 -23.09 -12.07 -14.43
N THR A 460 -24.43 -12.16 -14.47
CA THR A 460 -25.18 -12.35 -15.72
C THR A 460 -26.12 -11.21 -16.05
N ASP A 461 -25.94 -10.08 -15.36
CA ASP A 461 -26.73 -8.86 -15.54
C ASP A 461 -28.24 -9.17 -15.49
N GLY A 462 -28.64 -10.02 -14.54
CA GLY A 462 -30.02 -10.43 -14.24
C GLY A 462 -30.60 -11.57 -15.09
N THR A 463 -29.86 -12.11 -16.06
CA THR A 463 -30.40 -13.15 -16.95
C THR A 463 -30.51 -14.55 -16.32
N SER A 464 -29.80 -14.82 -15.23
CA SER A 464 -29.95 -16.03 -14.43
C SER A 464 -29.79 -15.76 -12.93
N SER A 465 -30.38 -16.62 -12.11
CA SER A 465 -30.25 -16.61 -10.65
C SER A 465 -29.95 -18.02 -10.13
N ASP A 466 -29.06 -18.73 -10.83
CA ASP A 466 -28.60 -20.06 -10.45
C ASP A 466 -28.06 -20.09 -9.02
N GLY A 467 -28.52 -21.06 -8.22
CA GLY A 467 -28.20 -21.20 -6.79
C GLY A 467 -26.98 -22.08 -6.52
N LEU A 468 -26.88 -22.57 -5.28
CA LEU A 468 -25.72 -23.33 -4.80
C LEU A 468 -25.47 -24.61 -5.61
N ASP A 469 -26.52 -25.31 -6.06
CA ASP A 469 -26.39 -26.55 -6.84
C ASP A 469 -25.65 -26.35 -8.16
N TYR A 470 -25.90 -25.23 -8.85
CA TYR A 470 -25.18 -24.87 -10.07
C TYR A 470 -23.69 -24.71 -9.78
N PHE A 471 -23.34 -24.00 -8.70
CA PHE A 471 -21.95 -23.79 -8.34
C PHE A 471 -21.28 -25.08 -7.85
N LYS A 472 -22.00 -25.98 -7.17
CA LYS A 472 -21.49 -27.32 -6.83
C LYS A 472 -21.16 -28.13 -8.09
N GLU A 473 -21.99 -28.04 -9.14
CA GLU A 473 -21.79 -28.73 -10.41
C GLU A 473 -20.70 -28.09 -11.30
N LYS A 474 -20.70 -26.75 -11.43
CA LYS A 474 -19.84 -26.02 -12.39
C LYS A 474 -18.56 -25.46 -11.77
N GLY A 475 -18.51 -25.31 -10.45
CA GLY A 475 -17.38 -24.75 -9.70
C GLY A 475 -17.28 -23.23 -9.71
N PHE A 476 -17.55 -22.56 -10.85
CA PHE A 476 -17.45 -21.11 -10.97
C PHE A 476 -18.42 -20.53 -11.98
N ARG A 477 -18.61 -19.21 -11.92
CA ARG A 477 -19.36 -18.42 -12.90
C ARG A 477 -18.67 -17.08 -13.12
N VAL A 478 -18.39 -16.73 -14.37
CA VAL A 478 -17.62 -15.54 -14.73
C VAL A 478 -18.19 -14.82 -15.94
N LYS A 479 -17.86 -13.53 -16.06
CA LYS A 479 -18.01 -12.70 -17.26
C LYS A 479 -16.67 -12.10 -17.67
N PRO A 480 -16.47 -11.73 -18.95
CA PRO A 480 -15.26 -11.05 -19.39
C PRO A 480 -14.98 -9.78 -18.56
N PHE A 481 -13.71 -9.51 -18.28
CA PHE A 481 -13.27 -8.28 -17.63
C PHE A 481 -12.57 -7.39 -18.67
N PRO A 482 -13.02 -6.14 -18.89
CA PRO A 482 -12.35 -5.22 -19.82
C PRO A 482 -10.92 -4.95 -19.37
N LYS A 483 -9.92 -5.33 -20.18
CA LYS A 483 -8.50 -5.18 -19.84
C LYS A 483 -8.10 -3.72 -19.74
N ILE A 484 -8.80 -2.82 -20.43
CA ILE A 484 -8.58 -1.37 -20.30
C ILE A 484 -8.72 -0.92 -18.83
N ASN A 485 -9.52 -1.62 -18.03
CA ASN A 485 -9.70 -1.35 -16.60
C ASN A 485 -8.58 -1.93 -15.71
N TRP A 486 -7.55 -2.55 -16.29
CA TRP A 486 -6.31 -2.83 -15.55
C TRP A 486 -5.55 -1.55 -15.21
N TYR A 487 -5.82 -0.45 -15.93
CA TYR A 487 -5.06 0.78 -15.90
C TYR A 487 -5.92 1.93 -15.39
N LEU A 488 -5.44 2.72 -14.42
CA LEU A 488 -6.11 3.95 -14.02
C LEU A 488 -5.91 5.10 -15.03
N TYR A 489 -4.82 5.08 -15.79
CA TYR A 489 -4.44 6.17 -16.69
C TYR A 489 -5.54 6.55 -17.71
N PRO A 490 -6.21 5.61 -18.40
CA PRO A 490 -7.30 5.94 -19.33
C PRO A 490 -8.39 6.78 -18.66
N ARG A 491 -8.83 6.38 -17.45
CA ARG A 491 -9.86 7.07 -16.70
C ARG A 491 -9.39 8.45 -16.21
N MET A 492 -8.13 8.57 -15.81
CA MET A 492 -7.54 9.87 -15.44
C MET A 492 -7.51 10.84 -16.64
N GLU A 493 -7.15 10.36 -17.82
CA GLU A 493 -7.17 11.17 -19.04
C GLU A 493 -8.57 11.65 -19.41
N ASP A 494 -9.59 10.79 -19.30
CA ASP A 494 -11.00 11.12 -19.61
C ASP A 494 -11.53 12.24 -18.69
N LEU A 495 -11.01 12.30 -17.46
CA LEU A 495 -11.35 13.32 -16.47
C LEU A 495 -10.40 14.53 -16.50
N GLY A 496 -9.39 14.54 -17.38
CA GLY A 496 -8.40 15.60 -17.46
C GLY A 496 -7.49 15.72 -16.23
N LEU A 497 -7.30 14.62 -15.48
CA LEU A 497 -6.53 14.60 -14.24
C LEU A 497 -5.04 14.38 -14.48
N ARG A 498 -4.25 14.75 -13.45
CA ARG A 498 -2.79 14.63 -13.40
C ARG A 498 -2.36 13.79 -12.19
N PHE A 499 -1.19 13.18 -12.27
CA PHE A 499 -0.47 12.69 -11.10
C PHE A 499 0.14 13.87 -10.34
N GLU A 500 0.02 13.92 -9.00
CA GLU A 500 0.57 15.02 -8.17
C GLU A 500 2.10 15.10 -8.22
N LEU A 501 2.77 13.97 -8.49
CA LEU A 501 4.22 13.91 -8.56
C LEU A 501 4.81 14.89 -9.60
N PRO A 502 6.00 15.46 -9.33
CA PRO A 502 6.93 15.03 -8.28
C PRO A 502 6.68 15.59 -6.89
N TYR A 503 6.01 16.74 -6.78
CA TYR A 503 5.97 17.54 -5.55
C TYR A 503 4.63 17.39 -4.83
N GLN A 504 4.65 16.77 -3.64
CA GLN A 504 3.44 16.37 -2.91
C GLN A 504 3.04 17.43 -1.87
N GLU A 505 2.51 18.57 -2.34
CA GLU A 505 2.03 19.64 -1.47
C GLU A 505 1.03 19.12 -0.42
N ARG A 506 0.16 18.18 -0.81
CA ARG A 506 -0.90 17.68 0.08
C ARG A 506 -0.35 16.91 1.28
N VAL A 507 0.73 16.15 1.07
CA VAL A 507 1.47 15.47 2.14
C VAL A 507 2.12 16.48 3.09
N LEU A 508 2.75 17.53 2.55
CA LEU A 508 3.30 18.61 3.38
C LEU A 508 2.22 19.33 4.20
N ARG A 509 1.08 19.64 3.56
CA ARG A 509 -0.05 20.34 4.18
C ARG A 509 -0.60 19.54 5.36
N ILE A 510 -0.92 18.27 5.15
CA ILE A 510 -1.49 17.40 6.18
C ILE A 510 -0.50 17.20 7.35
N GLY A 511 0.81 17.12 7.06
CA GLY A 511 1.85 17.04 8.08
C GLY A 511 1.97 18.31 8.92
N LYS A 512 1.97 19.50 8.29
CA LYS A 512 2.04 20.78 9.02
C LYS A 512 0.80 20.99 9.90
N GLN A 513 -0.38 20.61 9.41
CA GLN A 513 -1.61 20.65 10.19
C GLN A 513 -1.55 19.66 11.37
N LEU A 514 -1.15 18.41 11.13
CA LEU A 514 -0.98 17.43 12.20
C LEU A 514 0.00 17.93 13.27
N ALA A 515 1.12 18.53 12.87
CA ALA A 515 2.09 19.12 13.79
C ALA A 515 1.43 20.18 14.69
N ALA A 516 0.69 21.12 14.08
CA ALA A 516 -0.03 22.16 14.83
C ALA A 516 -1.03 21.54 15.82
N ARG A 517 -1.84 20.57 15.37
CA ARG A 517 -2.83 19.86 16.18
C ARG A 517 -2.21 19.12 17.37
N LEU A 518 -1.09 18.44 17.17
CA LEU A 518 -0.36 17.75 18.25
C LEU A 518 0.26 18.75 19.23
N HIS A 519 0.87 19.83 18.74
CA HIS A 519 1.49 20.86 19.57
C HIS A 519 0.48 21.66 20.39
N GLU A 520 -0.72 21.92 19.84
CA GLU A 520 -1.86 22.52 20.56
C GLU A 520 -2.26 21.69 21.79
N GLN A 521 -2.00 20.37 21.78
CA GLN A 521 -2.21 19.47 22.91
C GLN A 521 -0.96 19.20 23.76
N GLY A 522 0.16 19.86 23.45
CA GLY A 522 1.45 19.62 24.12
C GLY A 522 2.11 18.29 23.76
N VAL A 523 1.72 17.64 22.65
CA VAL A 523 2.30 16.39 22.16
C VAL A 523 3.52 16.68 21.27
N THR A 524 4.72 16.38 21.76
CA THR A 524 6.00 16.60 21.05
C THR A 524 6.80 15.32 20.79
N TRP A 525 6.42 14.20 21.42
CA TRP A 525 7.12 12.92 21.24
C TRP A 525 6.95 12.31 19.83
N TRP A 526 6.06 12.88 19.00
CA TRP A 526 5.84 12.51 17.59
C TRP A 526 6.59 13.40 16.60
N ASP A 527 7.33 14.42 17.05
CA ASP A 527 8.00 15.40 16.17
C ASP A 527 8.93 14.73 15.16
N ARG A 528 9.61 13.66 15.57
CA ARG A 528 10.47 12.91 14.67
C ARG A 528 9.70 12.28 13.50
N GLN A 529 8.51 11.73 13.77
CA GLN A 529 7.64 11.14 12.76
C GLN A 529 7.03 12.21 11.84
N LEU A 530 6.83 13.44 12.34
CA LEU A 530 6.33 14.55 11.51
C LEU A 530 7.27 14.91 10.36
N HIS A 531 8.57 14.60 10.45
CA HIS A 531 9.53 14.74 9.35
C HIS A 531 9.34 13.75 8.19
N GLU A 532 8.37 12.84 8.28
CA GLU A 532 8.00 11.98 7.15
C GLU A 532 7.05 12.71 6.18
N TYR A 533 6.42 13.81 6.60
CA TYR A 533 5.49 14.60 5.79
C TYR A 533 6.21 15.72 5.00
N GLU A 534 7.15 15.31 4.15
CA GLU A 534 7.86 16.19 3.23
C GLU A 534 7.17 16.16 1.85
N PRO A 535 7.20 17.25 1.05
CA PRO A 535 6.64 17.21 -0.31
C PRO A 535 7.52 16.39 -1.26
N LEU A 536 8.83 16.33 -0.96
CA LEU A 536 9.84 15.54 -1.63
C LEU A 536 10.64 14.82 -0.53
N PRO A 537 10.62 13.48 -0.45
CA PRO A 537 11.38 12.78 0.56
C PRO A 537 12.88 12.96 0.34
N THR A 538 13.56 13.53 1.32
CA THR A 538 15.02 13.62 1.31
C THR A 538 15.65 12.28 1.66
N TRP A 539 16.82 11.96 1.06
CA TRP A 539 17.53 10.73 1.40
C TRP A 539 18.00 10.75 2.86
N LYS A 540 17.86 9.62 3.55
CA LYS A 540 18.28 9.44 4.95
C LYS A 540 19.23 8.25 5.05
N ASP A 541 20.26 8.38 5.88
CA ASP A 541 21.16 7.27 6.21
C ASP A 541 20.46 6.30 7.17
N LEU A 542 19.75 5.32 6.59
CA LEU A 542 18.99 4.35 7.35
C LEU A 542 19.88 3.39 8.15
N ASN A 543 21.07 3.04 7.64
CA ASN A 543 21.97 2.16 8.39
C ASN A 543 22.47 2.84 9.66
N LYS A 544 22.80 4.15 9.58
CA LYS A 544 23.09 4.97 10.77
C LYS A 544 21.89 5.04 11.71
N LEU A 545 20.70 5.30 11.17
CA LEU A 545 19.47 5.37 11.95
C LEU A 545 19.19 4.10 12.76
N TRP A 546 19.36 2.93 12.13
CA TRP A 546 19.23 1.63 12.77
C TRP A 546 20.29 1.43 13.85
N SER A 547 21.54 1.76 13.55
CA SER A 547 22.65 1.65 14.51
C SER A 547 22.38 2.48 15.76
N GLU A 548 22.04 3.76 15.60
CA GLU A 548 21.70 4.66 16.71
C GLU A 548 20.49 4.17 17.51
N ALA A 549 19.46 3.66 16.83
CA ALA A 549 18.28 3.12 17.48
C ALA A 549 18.61 1.89 18.34
N TYR A 550 19.45 0.98 17.85
CA TYR A 550 19.85 -0.22 18.59
C TYR A 550 20.76 0.10 19.78
N GLU A 551 21.77 0.93 19.58
CA GLU A 551 22.68 1.34 20.66
C GLU A 551 21.91 2.01 21.81
N ARG A 552 20.98 2.91 21.47
CA ARG A 552 20.12 3.58 22.45
C ARG A 552 19.16 2.62 23.17
N SER A 553 18.56 1.68 22.44
CA SER A 553 17.48 0.83 22.99
C SER A 553 18.00 -0.37 23.80
N TYR A 554 19.19 -0.85 23.48
CA TYR A 554 19.75 -2.08 24.07
C TYR A 554 21.07 -1.87 24.83
N GLY A 555 21.64 -0.65 24.83
CA GLY A 555 22.91 -0.38 25.52
C GLY A 555 24.09 -1.13 24.92
N ILE A 556 23.98 -1.55 23.65
CA ILE A 556 25.04 -2.23 22.90
C ILE A 556 25.86 -1.24 22.06
N LYS A 557 26.94 -1.70 21.44
CA LYS A 557 27.57 -1.00 20.31
C LYS A 557 27.22 -1.74 19.03
N ALA A 558 26.66 -1.04 18.03
CA ALA A 558 26.20 -1.67 16.80
C ALA A 558 27.34 -2.38 16.06
N LYS A 559 28.55 -1.82 16.13
CA LYS A 559 29.76 -2.42 15.53
C LYS A 559 30.13 -3.80 16.08
N ASP A 560 29.68 -4.13 17.29
CA ASP A 560 29.94 -5.44 17.90
C ASP A 560 29.01 -6.52 17.30
N TYR A 561 28.04 -6.13 16.47
CA TYR A 561 27.10 -6.98 15.73
C TYR A 561 27.20 -6.67 14.23
N PRO A 562 28.28 -7.10 13.54
CA PRO A 562 28.60 -6.64 12.19
C PRO A 562 27.73 -7.26 11.07
N PHE A 563 26.61 -7.90 11.41
CA PHE A 563 25.74 -8.63 10.49
C PHE A 563 24.37 -7.97 10.37
N TRP A 564 23.85 -7.94 9.14
CA TRP A 564 22.44 -7.69 8.90
C TRP A 564 21.69 -9.01 8.90
N LEU A 565 20.70 -9.16 9.79
CA LEU A 565 19.77 -10.27 9.70
C LEU A 565 18.79 -9.99 8.56
N LEU A 566 18.84 -10.84 7.54
CA LEU A 566 17.91 -10.82 6.41
C LEU A 566 16.94 -11.97 6.57
N THR A 567 15.65 -11.66 6.66
CA THR A 567 14.59 -12.67 6.67
C THR A 567 13.92 -12.73 5.31
N ALA A 568 13.72 -13.94 4.81
CA ALA A 568 13.03 -14.23 3.57
C ALA A 568 11.95 -15.29 3.83
N ARG A 569 10.95 -15.34 2.95
CA ARG A 569 9.94 -16.41 2.99
C ARG A 569 10.42 -17.57 2.14
N SER A 570 10.33 -18.77 2.70
CA SER A 570 10.45 -19.99 1.91
C SER A 570 9.17 -20.16 1.09
N MET A 571 9.30 -20.21 -0.23
CA MET A 571 8.15 -20.24 -1.16
C MET A 571 7.21 -21.44 -0.98
N GLN A 572 7.69 -22.51 -0.33
CA GLN A 572 6.94 -23.72 -0.01
C GLN A 572 5.90 -23.48 1.09
N TYR A 573 6.13 -22.49 1.96
CA TYR A 573 5.25 -22.19 3.08
C TYR A 573 4.25 -21.09 2.73
N ALA A 574 2.98 -21.37 2.96
CA ALA A 574 1.89 -20.41 2.89
C ALA A 574 1.83 -19.63 4.21
N TRP A 575 2.76 -18.69 4.39
CA TRP A 575 3.00 -18.01 5.66
C TRP A 575 3.23 -19.02 6.79
N GLY A 576 2.43 -18.98 7.86
CA GLY A 576 2.42 -19.96 8.94
C GLY A 576 1.39 -21.08 8.76
N GLY A 577 0.56 -21.07 7.70
CA GLY A 577 -0.63 -21.92 7.60
C GLY A 577 -0.36 -23.40 7.32
N ASN A 578 0.82 -23.75 6.81
CA ASN A 578 1.18 -25.12 6.45
C ASN A 578 2.49 -25.58 7.13
N VAL A 579 2.89 -24.93 8.22
CA VAL A 579 4.17 -25.22 8.91
C VAL A 579 4.25 -26.63 9.50
N SER A 580 3.08 -27.19 9.88
CA SER A 580 2.96 -28.53 10.44
C SER A 580 2.96 -29.65 9.40
N LEU A 581 2.90 -29.33 8.10
CA LEU A 581 2.85 -30.34 7.05
C LEU A 581 4.24 -30.90 6.75
N GLN A 582 4.47 -32.17 7.09
CA GLN A 582 5.76 -32.83 6.90
C GLN A 582 6.24 -32.79 5.44
N MET A 583 5.35 -33.00 4.48
CA MET A 583 5.71 -32.92 3.04
C MET A 583 6.20 -31.52 2.65
N ILE A 584 5.61 -30.46 3.21
CA ILE A 584 6.06 -29.08 2.93
C ILE A 584 7.47 -28.87 3.50
N ARG A 585 7.74 -29.37 4.71
CA ARG A 585 9.08 -29.34 5.30
C ARG A 585 10.10 -30.10 4.45
N GLU A 586 9.77 -31.31 4.00
CA GLU A 586 10.65 -32.10 3.15
C GLU A 586 10.98 -31.38 1.83
N VAL A 587 9.98 -30.75 1.20
CA VAL A 587 10.20 -29.95 -0.01
C VAL A 587 11.06 -28.71 0.30
N ALA A 588 10.80 -28.02 1.41
CA ALA A 588 11.54 -26.82 1.79
C ALA A 588 12.99 -27.09 2.17
N ALA A 589 13.30 -28.27 2.72
CA ALA A 589 14.66 -28.71 3.01
C ALA A 589 15.57 -28.81 1.76
N ASN A 590 14.98 -28.84 0.55
CA ASN A 590 15.75 -28.76 -0.69
C ASN A 590 16.23 -27.33 -1.02
N ILE A 591 15.78 -26.31 -0.29
CA ILE A 591 16.23 -24.92 -0.44
C ILE A 591 17.43 -24.67 0.46
N ALA A 592 18.53 -24.22 -0.14
CA ALA A 592 19.75 -23.89 0.58
C ALA A 592 19.46 -22.89 1.71
N GLY A 593 19.92 -23.20 2.92
CA GLY A 593 19.74 -22.36 4.09
C GLY A 593 18.37 -22.44 4.77
N HIS A 594 17.45 -23.31 4.34
CA HIS A 594 16.12 -23.39 4.94
C HIS A 594 16.14 -23.67 6.46
N ASP A 595 16.89 -24.69 6.88
CA ASP A 595 16.99 -25.10 8.29
C ASP A 595 18.09 -24.34 9.07
N GLY A 596 18.59 -23.20 8.55
CA GLY A 596 19.73 -22.50 9.15
C GLY A 596 19.87 -21.03 8.80
N ILE A 597 21.06 -20.49 9.07
CA ILE A 597 21.44 -19.12 8.72
C ILE A 597 22.47 -19.20 7.61
N MET A 598 22.21 -18.52 6.48
CA MET A 598 23.21 -18.39 5.43
C MET A 598 24.17 -17.25 5.75
N ILE A 599 25.46 -17.53 5.62
CA ILE A 599 26.55 -16.54 5.77
C ILE A 599 27.51 -16.67 4.58
N ASN A 600 28.15 -15.55 4.20
CA ASN A 600 29.18 -15.57 3.18
C ASN A 600 30.32 -16.50 3.61
N ALA A 601 30.73 -17.43 2.73
CA ALA A 601 31.70 -18.47 3.05
C ALA A 601 33.05 -17.92 3.55
N ARG A 602 33.54 -16.82 2.98
CA ARG A 602 34.78 -16.18 3.43
C ARG A 602 34.63 -15.60 4.83
N ILE A 603 33.50 -14.95 5.11
CA ILE A 603 33.23 -14.40 6.44
C ILE A 603 33.07 -15.51 7.47
N ALA A 604 32.44 -16.63 7.11
CA ALA A 604 32.36 -17.82 7.96
C ALA A 604 33.75 -18.37 8.30
N GLU A 605 34.63 -18.50 7.30
CA GLU A 605 36.02 -18.94 7.49
C GLU A 605 36.80 -17.98 8.40
N ASP A 606 36.68 -16.67 8.17
CA ASP A 606 37.30 -15.63 9.02
C ASP A 606 36.79 -15.69 10.49
N MET A 607 35.57 -16.21 10.70
CA MET A 607 34.97 -16.42 12.02
C MET A 607 35.25 -17.82 12.62
N GLY A 608 35.79 -18.75 11.84
CA GLY A 608 35.99 -20.15 12.25
C GLY A 608 34.70 -20.97 12.37
N ILE A 609 33.68 -20.67 11.54
CA ILE A 609 32.41 -21.42 11.45
C ILE A 609 32.50 -22.57 10.46
#